data_AF-A0AAW0F7B7-F1
#
_entry.id   AF-A0AAW0F7B7-F1
#
_cell.length_a   1.000
_cell.length_b   1.000
_cell.length_c   1.000
_cell.angle_alpha   90.00
_cell.angle_beta   90.00
_cell.angle_gamma   90.00
#
_symmetry.space_group_name_H-M   'P 1'
#
loop_
_entity.id
_entity.type
_entity.pdbx_description
1 polymer ?
#
loop_
_entity_poly.entity_id
_entity_poly.type
_entity_poly.pdbx_seq_one_letter_code
_entity_poly.pdbx_strand_id
1 'polypeptide(L)'
;MIIWLISDPSLTRDVHFLHSGISIRFVPETTPEERLCPSEESGYGTSEYHPEDGCNGEKFFDPFAFDVACLGGVFCELIGHLTIIVPQLAPLLDRMIAPDISARYTAREALDALVKVLSELDNETLIMRVTAPPVGPQKYPRIP
;
A
#
# COMPACT_ATOMS: atom_id res chain seq x y z
N MET A 1 -5.83 4.78 8.88
CA MET A 1 -4.70 3.87 9.11
C MET A 1 -5.17 2.47 9.45
N ILE A 2 -4.81 1.53 8.59
CA ILE A 2 -5.20 0.13 8.63
C ILE A 2 -3.97 -0.70 9.06
N ILE A 3 -4.02 -1.36 10.22
CA ILE A 3 -2.99 -2.32 10.66
C ILE A 3 -3.52 -3.75 10.47
N TRP A 4 -2.68 -4.61 9.90
CA TRP A 4 -2.89 -6.06 9.80
C TRP A 4 -2.26 -6.79 10.99
N LEU A 5 -3.03 -7.67 11.63
CA LEU A 5 -2.49 -8.82 12.37
C LEU A 5 -2.78 -10.06 11.52
N ILE A 6 -1.76 -10.60 10.85
CA ILE A 6 -1.84 -11.94 10.27
C ILE A 6 -1.51 -12.94 11.38
N SER A 7 -2.52 -13.69 11.82
CA SER A 7 -2.32 -15.04 12.36
C SER A 7 -3.63 -15.82 12.38
N ASP A 8 -3.98 -16.40 11.24
CA ASP A 8 -4.68 -17.68 11.23
C ASP A 8 -4.26 -18.51 10.00
N PRO A 9 -3.48 -19.58 10.17
CA PRO A 9 -3.10 -20.47 9.07
C PRO A 9 -4.26 -21.32 8.51
N SER A 10 -5.49 -21.16 9.00
CA SER A 10 -6.68 -21.89 8.54
C SER A 10 -7.65 -21.09 7.65
N LEU A 11 -7.56 -19.75 7.58
CA LEU A 11 -8.37 -18.92 6.70
C LEU A 11 -7.59 -18.56 5.42
N THR A 12 -7.77 -19.34 4.36
CA THR A 12 -6.98 -19.19 3.13
C THR A 12 -7.57 -18.22 2.10
N ARG A 13 -8.66 -17.48 2.38
CA ARG A 13 -9.32 -16.67 1.33
C ARG A 13 -9.91 -15.33 1.73
N ASP A 14 -9.84 -14.90 2.98
CA ASP A 14 -10.41 -13.62 3.39
C ASP A 14 -9.41 -12.79 4.18
N VAL A 15 -9.23 -11.55 3.72
CA VAL A 15 -8.28 -10.56 4.22
C VAL A 15 -9.15 -9.50 4.93
N HIS A 16 -9.20 -9.55 6.26
CA HIS A 16 -10.01 -8.66 7.10
C HIS A 16 -9.23 -7.47 7.69
N PHE A 17 -9.64 -6.24 7.36
CA PHE A 17 -9.11 -5.02 7.95
C PHE A 17 -9.68 -4.81 9.36
N LEU A 18 -8.87 -5.00 10.41
CA LEU A 18 -9.33 -4.92 11.81
C LEU A 18 -8.51 -3.90 12.62
N HIS A 19 -8.79 -2.60 12.43
CA HIS A 19 -8.45 -1.58 13.44
C HIS A 19 -9.35 -0.33 13.36
N SER A 20 -10.56 -0.41 13.93
CA SER A 20 -11.51 0.72 13.92
C SER A 20 -11.19 1.82 14.94
N GLY A 21 -10.19 1.65 15.82
CA GLY A 21 -9.89 2.60 16.91
C GLY A 21 -9.31 3.95 16.45
N ILE A 22 -8.88 4.02 15.19
CA ILE A 22 -8.19 5.17 14.57
C ILE A 22 -8.67 5.39 13.12
N SER A 23 -9.76 4.72 12.74
CA SER A 23 -10.35 4.84 11.42
C SER A 23 -11.24 6.09 11.37
N ILE A 24 -11.08 6.90 10.34
CA ILE A 24 -11.91 8.08 10.11
C ILE A 24 -13.00 7.70 9.10
N ARG A 25 -14.25 8.07 9.38
CA ARG A 25 -15.37 7.90 8.44
C ARG A 25 -15.83 9.28 7.99
N PHE A 26 -15.70 9.53 6.68
CA PHE A 26 -16.27 10.72 6.05
C PHE A 26 -17.70 10.46 5.58
N VAL A 27 -18.49 11.54 5.54
CA VAL A 27 -19.83 11.53 4.96
C VAL A 27 -19.71 11.46 3.43
N PRO A 28 -20.45 10.58 2.72
CA PRO A 28 -20.24 10.34 1.28
C PRO A 28 -20.30 11.60 0.39
N GLU A 29 -21.06 12.60 0.80
CA GLU A 29 -21.31 13.83 0.06
C GLU A 29 -20.18 14.88 0.18
N THR A 30 -19.19 14.64 1.06
CA THR A 30 -18.06 15.56 1.25
C THR A 30 -17.13 15.59 0.04
N THR A 31 -16.52 16.74 -0.27
CA THR A 31 -15.53 16.85 -1.36
C THR A 31 -14.16 16.32 -0.91
N PRO A 32 -13.22 16.02 -1.83
CA PRO A 32 -11.87 15.61 -1.45
C PRO A 32 -11.16 16.60 -0.52
N GLU A 33 -11.34 17.91 -0.73
CA GLU A 33 -10.75 18.97 0.09
C GLU A 33 -11.31 18.98 1.53
N GLU A 34 -12.59 18.63 1.69
CA GLU A 34 -13.26 18.51 2.99
C GLU A 34 -12.85 17.24 3.75
N ARG A 35 -12.15 16.31 3.09
CA ARG A 35 -11.66 15.05 3.67
C ARG A 35 -10.19 15.09 4.04
N LEU A 36 -9.53 16.24 3.89
CA LEU A 36 -8.15 16.41 4.31
C LEU A 36 -8.06 16.39 5.85
N CYS A 37 -7.07 15.68 6.37
CA CYS A 37 -6.82 15.55 7.81
C CYS A 37 -5.62 16.41 8.22
N PRO A 38 -5.54 16.90 9.47
CA PRO A 38 -4.34 17.55 9.98
C PRO A 38 -3.13 16.62 9.90
N SER A 39 -1.99 17.10 9.40
CA SER A 39 -0.81 16.26 9.20
C SER A 39 -0.26 15.65 10.50
N GLU A 40 -0.51 16.25 11.67
CA GLU A 40 -0.10 15.63 12.93
C GLU A 40 -0.77 14.26 13.15
N GLU A 41 -1.96 14.05 12.56
CA GLU A 41 -2.69 12.80 12.68
C GLU A 41 -2.08 11.67 11.84
N SER A 42 -1.24 11.96 10.84
CA SER A 42 -0.52 10.93 10.09
C SER A 42 0.54 10.24 10.96
N GLY A 43 0.87 10.78 12.13
CA GLY A 43 1.75 10.16 13.12
C GLY A 43 1.07 9.09 13.98
N TYR A 44 -0.26 8.98 13.95
CA TYR A 44 -0.96 7.97 14.72
C TYR A 44 -0.84 6.61 14.08
N GLY A 45 -0.14 5.69 14.77
CA GLY A 45 -0.10 4.32 14.34
C GLY A 45 1.18 3.53 14.42
N THR A 46 1.29 2.54 13.54
CA THR A 46 2.51 1.75 13.38
C THR A 46 3.43 2.44 12.38
N SER A 47 4.37 3.23 12.90
CA SER A 47 5.25 4.10 12.12
C SER A 47 6.10 3.38 11.07
N GLU A 48 6.30 2.06 11.18
CA GLU A 48 7.06 1.27 10.22
C GLU A 48 6.39 1.15 8.84
N TYR A 49 5.08 1.42 8.76
CA TYR A 49 4.31 1.39 7.52
C TYR A 49 3.87 2.77 7.05
N HIS A 50 4.25 3.84 7.75
CA HIS A 50 3.87 5.18 7.34
C HIS A 50 4.70 5.59 6.12
N PRO A 51 4.07 6.21 5.11
CA PRO A 51 4.82 6.82 4.04
C PRO A 51 5.63 8.00 4.59
N GLU A 52 6.81 8.23 4.01
CA GLU A 52 7.74 9.25 4.48
C GLU A 52 7.19 10.68 4.33
N ASP A 53 6.12 10.87 3.57
CA ASP A 53 5.52 12.18 3.25
C ASP A 53 4.41 12.65 4.19
N GLY A 54 3.90 11.81 5.10
CA GLY A 54 2.79 12.18 5.98
C GLY A 54 3.07 13.40 6.88
N CYS A 55 4.32 13.58 7.31
CA CYS A 55 4.73 14.64 8.24
C CYS A 55 5.77 15.63 7.66
N ASN A 56 5.82 15.81 6.33
CA ASN A 56 6.83 16.65 5.67
C ASN A 56 6.61 18.18 5.79
N GLY A 57 5.91 18.64 6.82
CA GLY A 57 5.64 20.06 7.06
C GLY A 57 4.41 20.62 6.33
N GLU A 58 3.72 19.78 5.55
CA GLU A 58 2.38 20.09 5.05
C GLU A 58 1.40 20.24 6.22
N LYS A 59 0.43 21.14 6.10
CA LYS A 59 -0.57 21.36 7.17
C LYS A 59 -1.65 20.28 7.18
N PHE A 60 -1.94 19.72 6.03
CA PHE A 60 -2.95 18.69 5.86
C PHE A 60 -2.44 17.57 4.94
N PHE A 61 -2.98 16.37 5.13
CA PHE A 61 -2.72 15.23 4.27
C PHE A 61 -4.04 14.61 3.77
N ASP A 62 -3.96 13.92 2.63
CA ASP A 62 -5.06 13.11 2.11
C ASP A 62 -5.02 11.72 2.77
N PRO A 63 -6.02 11.36 3.61
CA PRO A 63 -6.03 10.07 4.31
C PRO A 63 -6.20 8.88 3.38
N PHE A 64 -6.82 9.04 2.21
CA PHE A 64 -6.97 7.95 1.23
C PHE A 64 -5.66 7.70 0.49
N ALA A 65 -4.97 8.77 0.07
CA ALA A 65 -3.65 8.66 -0.54
C ALA A 65 -2.62 8.10 0.46
N PHE A 66 -2.76 8.42 1.75
CA PHE A 66 -1.95 7.85 2.82
C PHE A 66 -2.17 6.34 2.96
N ASP A 67 -3.43 5.90 3.05
CA ASP A 67 -3.75 4.47 3.16
C ASP A 67 -3.23 3.66 1.94
N VAL A 68 -3.27 4.23 0.72
CA VAL A 68 -2.67 3.58 -0.47
C VAL A 68 -1.16 3.44 -0.34
N ALA A 69 -0.48 4.46 0.17
CA ALA A 69 0.97 4.42 0.35
C ALA A 69 1.39 3.42 1.44
N CYS A 70 0.66 3.36 2.56
CA CYS A 70 0.87 2.34 3.58
C CYS A 70 0.72 0.93 2.99
N LEU A 71 -0.34 0.70 2.22
CA LEU A 71 -0.57 -0.60 1.57
C LEU A 71 0.52 -0.91 0.53
N GLY A 72 0.97 0.09 -0.23
CA GLY A 72 2.08 -0.03 -1.17
C GLY A 72 3.37 -0.46 -0.48
N GLY A 73 3.71 0.15 0.67
CA GLY A 73 4.85 -0.25 1.49
C GLY A 73 4.75 -1.70 1.97
N VAL A 74 3.57 -2.14 2.41
CA VAL A 74 3.33 -3.55 2.77
C VAL A 74 3.52 -4.48 1.57
N PHE A 75 3.03 -4.10 0.38
CA PHE A 75 3.23 -4.91 -0.83
C PHE A 75 4.69 -4.97 -1.26
N CYS A 76 5.43 -3.87 -1.13
CA CYS A 76 6.87 -3.85 -1.35
C CYS A 76 7.60 -4.88 -0.48
N GLU A 77 7.27 -4.99 0.81
CA GLU A 77 7.84 -5.99 1.71
C GLU A 77 7.40 -7.43 1.35
N LEU A 78 6.12 -7.63 1.07
CA LEU A 78 5.56 -8.98 0.87
C LEU A 78 5.84 -9.57 -0.52
N ILE A 79 5.74 -8.75 -1.57
CA ILE A 79 5.75 -9.19 -2.96
C ILE A 79 6.76 -8.43 -3.84
N GLY A 80 7.51 -7.49 -3.28
CA GLY A 80 8.53 -6.72 -4.01
C GLY A 80 9.56 -7.56 -4.74
N HIS A 81 10.00 -8.65 -4.10
CA HIS A 81 10.92 -9.62 -4.68
C HIS A 81 10.37 -10.33 -5.93
N LEU A 82 9.05 -10.34 -6.12
CA LEU A 82 8.41 -10.92 -7.31
C LEU A 82 8.57 -10.06 -8.55
N THR A 83 8.99 -8.79 -8.43
CA THR A 83 9.24 -7.91 -9.59
C THR A 83 10.27 -8.45 -10.57
N ILE A 84 11.18 -9.32 -10.11
CA ILE A 84 12.15 -10.02 -10.96
C ILE A 84 11.46 -10.99 -11.94
N ILE A 85 10.36 -11.60 -11.49
CA ILE A 85 9.58 -12.59 -12.24
C ILE A 85 8.43 -11.92 -12.99
N VAL A 86 7.78 -10.96 -12.34
CA VAL A 86 6.66 -10.16 -12.87
C VAL A 86 7.07 -8.69 -12.88
N PRO A 87 7.81 -8.22 -13.90
CA PRO A 87 8.29 -6.84 -13.97
C PRO A 87 7.17 -5.78 -13.92
N GLN A 88 5.95 -6.15 -14.31
CA GLN A 88 4.78 -5.28 -14.29
C GLN A 88 4.32 -4.92 -12.86
N LEU A 89 4.75 -5.68 -11.84
CA LEU A 89 4.51 -5.31 -10.44
C LEU A 89 5.35 -4.08 -10.04
N ALA A 90 6.52 -3.85 -10.63
CA ALA A 90 7.37 -2.71 -10.27
C ALA A 90 6.66 -1.36 -10.47
N PRO A 91 6.11 -1.02 -11.66
CA PRO A 91 5.40 0.24 -11.84
C PRO A 91 4.11 0.33 -11.02
N LEU A 92 3.45 -0.80 -10.70
CA LEU A 92 2.32 -0.81 -9.77
C LEU A 92 2.76 -0.34 -8.37
N LEU A 93 3.81 -0.97 -7.82
CA LEU A 93 4.33 -0.67 -6.49
C LEU A 93 4.84 0.77 -6.42
N ASP A 94 5.64 1.21 -7.40
CA ASP A 94 6.20 2.57 -7.48
C ASP A 94 5.11 3.64 -7.45
N ARG A 95 3.97 3.40 -8.12
CA ARG A 95 2.84 4.34 -8.16
C ARG A 95 2.00 4.31 -6.88
N MET A 96 1.99 3.22 -6.12
CA MET A 96 1.32 3.19 -4.81
C MET A 96 2.11 3.96 -3.76
N ILE A 97 3.45 3.94 -3.82
CA ILE A 97 4.34 4.62 -2.85
C ILE A 97 4.93 5.94 -3.38
N ALA A 98 4.37 6.50 -4.46
CA ALA A 98 4.90 7.71 -5.08
C ALA A 98 5.00 8.85 -4.05
N PRO A 99 6.16 9.52 -3.90
CA PRO A 99 6.32 10.66 -2.99
C PRO A 99 5.47 11.87 -3.39
N ASP A 100 5.26 12.05 -4.70
CA ASP A 100 4.31 13.02 -5.22
C ASP A 100 2.89 12.43 -5.11
N ILE A 101 2.08 13.00 -4.22
CA ILE A 101 0.69 12.58 -3.97
C ILE A 101 -0.14 12.64 -5.26
N SER A 102 0.10 13.62 -6.15
CA SER A 102 -0.63 13.72 -7.42
C SER A 102 -0.27 12.61 -8.41
N ALA A 103 0.91 12.02 -8.24
CA ALA A 103 1.36 10.86 -8.98
C ALA A 103 1.00 9.53 -8.29
N ARG A 104 0.43 9.56 -7.08
CA ARG A 104 0.04 8.33 -6.38
C ARG A 104 -1.25 7.77 -6.96
N TYR A 105 -1.35 6.46 -7.05
CA TYR A 105 -2.63 5.84 -7.39
C TYR A 105 -3.67 6.09 -6.29
N THR A 106 -4.91 6.28 -6.72
CA THR A 106 -6.07 6.01 -5.88
C THR A 106 -6.21 4.51 -5.63
N ALA A 107 -6.98 4.11 -4.61
CA ALA A 107 -7.23 2.70 -4.34
C ALA A 107 -7.89 1.98 -5.54
N ARG A 108 -8.74 2.68 -6.29
CA ARG A 108 -9.36 2.15 -7.52
C ARG A 108 -8.32 1.91 -8.61
N GLU A 109 -7.47 2.90 -8.89
CA GLU A 109 -6.44 2.77 -9.92
C GLU A 109 -5.43 1.67 -9.58
N ALA A 110 -5.03 1.55 -8.31
CA ALA A 110 -4.14 0.47 -7.87
C ALA A 110 -4.78 -0.92 -8.08
N LEU A 111 -6.08 -1.06 -7.79
CA LEU A 111 -6.82 -2.29 -8.04
C LEU A 111 -6.91 -2.60 -9.54
N ASP A 112 -7.29 -1.61 -10.36
CA ASP A 112 -7.43 -1.78 -11.80
C ASP A 112 -6.08 -2.15 -12.45
N ALA A 113 -4.99 -1.52 -11.99
CA ALA A 113 -3.63 -1.85 -12.40
C ALA A 113 -3.24 -3.28 -11.98
N LEU A 114 -3.53 -3.68 -10.74
CA LEU A 114 -3.26 -5.05 -10.27
C LEU A 114 -4.04 -6.10 -11.08
N VAL A 115 -5.34 -5.89 -11.31
CA VAL A 115 -6.17 -6.78 -12.12
C VAL A 115 -5.60 -6.92 -13.53
N LYS A 116 -5.14 -5.80 -14.12
CA LYS A 116 -4.48 -5.83 -15.42
C LYS A 116 -3.22 -6.68 -15.40
N VAL A 117 -2.32 -6.48 -14.44
CA VAL A 117 -1.10 -7.31 -14.28
C VAL A 117 -1.46 -8.78 -14.20
N LEU A 118 -2.42 -9.14 -13.34
CA LEU A 118 -2.84 -10.53 -13.16
C LEU A 118 -3.45 -11.15 -14.42
N SER A 119 -4.16 -10.37 -15.23
CA SER A 119 -4.74 -10.84 -16.49
C SER A 119 -3.70 -11.13 -17.58
N GLU A 120 -2.51 -10.54 -17.46
CA GLU A 120 -1.41 -10.71 -18.41
C GLU A 120 -0.46 -11.86 -18.01
N LEU A 121 -0.64 -12.45 -16.81
CA LEU A 121 0.13 -13.59 -16.35
C LEU A 121 -0.44 -14.91 -16.88
N ASP A 122 0.46 -15.82 -17.25
CA ASP A 122 0.07 -17.20 -17.54
C ASP A 122 -0.18 -18.00 -16.25
N ASN A 123 -0.93 -19.09 -16.40
CA ASN A 123 -1.27 -19.97 -15.26
C ASN A 123 -0.01 -20.56 -14.60
N GLU A 124 1.07 -20.78 -15.35
CA GLU A 124 2.31 -21.34 -14.80
C GLU A 124 3.00 -20.36 -13.84
N THR A 125 3.02 -19.06 -14.18
CA THR A 125 3.56 -18.00 -13.33
C THR A 125 2.70 -17.80 -12.09
N LEU A 126 1.37 -17.88 -12.21
CA LEU A 126 0.43 -17.74 -11.09
C LEU A 126 0.56 -18.87 -10.05
N ILE A 127 0.88 -20.09 -10.47
CA ILE A 127 1.05 -21.24 -9.56
C ILE A 127 2.51 -21.46 -9.15
N MET A 128 3.44 -20.66 -9.69
CA MET A 128 4.86 -20.81 -9.42
C MET A 128 5.13 -20.55 -7.94
N ARG A 129 5.61 -21.57 -7.24
CA ARG A 129 6.08 -21.41 -5.87
C ARG A 129 7.39 -20.67 -5.88
N VAL A 130 7.35 -19.39 -5.54
CA VAL A 130 8.56 -18.62 -5.30
C VAL A 130 9.10 -19.01 -3.93
N THR A 131 10.23 -19.72 -3.91
CA THR A 131 11.01 -19.87 -2.69
C THR A 131 11.66 -18.51 -2.42
N ALA A 132 11.15 -17.78 -1.44
CA ALA A 132 11.73 -16.50 -1.05
C ALA A 132 13.24 -16.69 -0.76
N PRO A 133 14.12 -15.79 -1.24
CA PRO A 133 15.47 -15.70 -0.67
C PRO A 133 15.34 -15.38 0.83
N PRO A 134 16.33 -15.77 1.67
CA PRO A 134 16.26 -15.52 3.10
C PRO A 134 15.97 -14.03 3.34
N VAL A 135 14.93 -13.77 4.14
CA VAL A 135 14.42 -12.46 4.52
C VAL A 135 15.54 -11.69 5.23
N GLY A 136 16.39 -11.04 4.45
CA GLY A 136 17.09 -9.83 4.85
C GLY A 136 16.24 -8.66 4.38
N PRO A 137 16.21 -7.54 5.13
CA PRO A 137 15.45 -6.37 4.70
C PRO A 137 15.94 -5.95 3.32
N GLN A 138 15.12 -6.16 2.29
CA GLN A 138 15.30 -5.50 1.02
C GLN A 138 14.94 -4.04 1.26
N LYS A 139 15.94 -3.29 1.74
CA LYS A 139 15.91 -1.85 1.63
C LYS A 139 15.81 -1.57 0.13
N TYR A 140 14.60 -1.25 -0.33
CA TYR A 140 14.45 -0.53 -1.58
C TYR A 140 15.49 0.60 -1.55
N PRO A 141 16.32 0.72 -2.59
CA PRO A 141 17.31 1.79 -2.61
C PRO A 141 16.56 3.09 -2.37
N ARG A 142 16.90 3.78 -1.28
CA ARG A 142 16.48 5.16 -1.07
C ARG A 142 16.99 5.93 -2.28
N ILE A 143 16.08 6.30 -3.17
CA ILE A 143 16.41 7.15 -4.31
C ILE A 143 16.78 8.51 -3.70
N PRO A 144 17.97 9.05 -4.00
CA PRO A 144 18.46 10.29 -3.42
C PRO A 144 17.63 11.52 -3.83
#